data_AF-A0A7S6WML1-F1
#
_entry.id   AF-A0A7S6WML1-F1
#
_cell.length_a   1.000
_cell.length_b   1.000
_cell.length_c   1.000
_cell.angle_alpha   90.00
_cell.angle_beta   90.00
_cell.angle_gamma   90.00
#
_symmetry.space_group_name_H-M   'P 1'
#
loop_
_entity.id
_entity.type
_entity.pdbx_description
1 polymer ?
#
loop_
_entity_poly.entity_id
_entity_poly.type
_entity_poly.pdbx_seq_one_letter_code
_entity_poly.pdbx_strand_id
1 'polypeptide(L)'
;MEKYKTSYIIPDTSVLLKNKNILNLLLEDFSKLIISQIVIDELNYQKDKKKNNDAWIAMQKIEEVKNNKKIILSNDRGLSGKKNDDKICSLAKKYLKNNHRVFIIHDDIGFSINYENAILLREYIGKRKCINKNIQYLQKLNSTFLSNWNDFNVVQDINYDEYLEDGNTLLINCIRSKNLKKYEKLRFLINFCNVDLNKTDSSKYFLTPLSHCIQINDYKSFCILLENGADYNKGSINETHIDYIRCRNEGNTPLMIACWHGRKQFVEKLCSYKDIGLNQQDSNGFTPLIKCAWKKNKELYEYLLTFPRTDAYIRDRNNHTAEWWMTHTQEESNGR
;
A
#
# COMPACT_ATOMS: atom_id res chain seq x y z
N MET A 1 -13.37 -10.82 -19.51
CA MET A 1 -12.71 -11.59 -18.44
C MET A 1 -12.95 -13.09 -18.54
N GLU A 2 -14.11 -13.58 -18.99
CA GLU A 2 -14.34 -15.03 -19.15
C GLU A 2 -13.28 -15.72 -20.02
N LYS A 3 -12.85 -15.07 -21.11
CA LYS A 3 -11.76 -15.54 -21.96
C LYS A 3 -10.39 -15.63 -21.26
N TYR A 4 -10.17 -14.93 -20.14
CA TYR A 4 -8.89 -14.94 -19.40
C TYR A 4 -8.82 -16.08 -18.37
N LYS A 5 -9.95 -16.45 -17.77
CA LYS A 5 -10.02 -17.43 -16.68
C LYS A 5 -9.48 -18.81 -17.05
N THR A 6 -9.47 -19.18 -18.33
CA THR A 6 -8.94 -20.45 -18.85
C THR A 6 -7.65 -20.26 -19.67
N SER A 7 -7.08 -19.07 -19.65
CA SER A 7 -5.93 -18.68 -20.48
C SER A 7 -4.69 -18.45 -19.64
N TYR A 8 -3.53 -18.46 -20.30
CA TYR A 8 -2.23 -18.18 -19.71
C TYR A 8 -1.81 -16.76 -20.07
N ILE A 9 -0.97 -16.15 -19.25
CA ILE A 9 -0.44 -14.80 -19.49
C ILE A 9 1.06 -14.76 -19.24
N ILE A 10 1.79 -14.03 -20.10
CA ILE A 10 3.22 -13.76 -19.96
C ILE A 10 3.41 -12.25 -19.83
N PRO A 11 3.88 -11.73 -18.68
CA PRO A 11 4.19 -10.31 -18.55
C PRO A 11 5.55 -10.00 -19.14
N ASP A 12 5.63 -8.91 -19.88
CA ASP A 12 6.89 -8.29 -20.28
C ASP A 12 7.54 -7.51 -19.11
N THR A 13 8.85 -7.29 -19.19
CA THR A 13 9.62 -6.51 -18.22
C THR A 13 9.02 -5.12 -18.02
N SER A 14 8.59 -4.45 -19.10
CA SER A 14 8.02 -3.10 -19.06
C SER A 14 6.81 -2.99 -18.12
N VAL A 15 5.97 -4.03 -18.10
CA VAL A 15 4.74 -4.08 -17.30
C VAL A 15 5.04 -4.20 -15.82
N LEU A 16 6.01 -5.05 -15.47
CA LEU A 16 6.41 -5.28 -14.08
C LEU A 16 7.08 -4.05 -13.48
N LEU A 17 7.82 -3.30 -14.29
CA LEU A 17 8.41 -2.02 -13.87
C LEU A 17 7.36 -0.93 -13.69
N LYS A 18 6.30 -0.93 -14.52
CA LYS A 18 5.28 0.11 -14.52
C LYS A 18 4.27 -0.02 -13.38
N ASN A 19 3.81 -1.24 -13.09
CA ASN A 19 2.75 -1.49 -12.12
C ASN A 19 3.16 -2.57 -11.12
N LYS A 20 3.43 -2.13 -9.89
CA LYS A 20 3.95 -2.97 -8.79
C LYS A 20 2.99 -4.06 -8.31
N ASN A 21 1.70 -3.89 -8.58
CA ASN A 21 0.65 -4.84 -8.17
C ASN A 21 0.16 -5.73 -9.33
N ILE A 22 0.73 -5.59 -10.53
CA ILE A 22 0.19 -6.25 -11.73
C ILE A 22 0.16 -7.77 -11.61
N LEU A 23 1.15 -8.39 -10.96
CA LEU A 23 1.21 -9.84 -10.81
C LEU A 23 -0.01 -10.39 -10.07
N ASN A 24 -0.46 -9.72 -9.01
CA ASN A 24 -1.66 -10.12 -8.26
C ASN A 24 -2.91 -10.02 -9.13
N LEU A 25 -3.05 -8.90 -9.86
CA LEU A 25 -4.16 -8.72 -10.79
C LEU A 25 -4.19 -9.82 -11.85
N LEU A 26 -3.04 -10.15 -12.45
CA LEU A 26 -2.94 -11.22 -13.45
C LEU A 26 -3.27 -12.60 -12.85
N LEU A 27 -2.86 -12.88 -11.61
CA LEU A 27 -3.15 -14.14 -10.91
C LEU A 27 -4.64 -14.32 -10.59
N GLU A 28 -5.38 -13.23 -10.43
CA GLU A 28 -6.84 -13.26 -10.26
C GLU A 28 -7.56 -13.59 -11.58
N ASP A 29 -7.10 -13.00 -12.69
CA ASP A 29 -7.82 -13.08 -13.97
C ASP A 29 -7.44 -14.27 -14.84
N PHE A 30 -6.22 -14.77 -14.71
CA PHE A 30 -5.68 -15.84 -15.56
C PHE A 30 -5.51 -17.15 -14.79
N SER A 31 -5.60 -18.26 -15.53
CA SER A 31 -5.41 -19.60 -14.96
C SER A 31 -3.96 -19.89 -14.59
N LYS A 32 -3.02 -19.42 -15.42
CA LYS A 32 -1.58 -19.50 -15.19
C LYS A 32 -0.87 -18.22 -15.61
N LEU A 33 0.15 -17.88 -14.85
CA LEU A 33 1.07 -16.77 -15.10
C LEU A 33 2.45 -17.37 -15.39
N ILE A 34 2.99 -17.13 -16.58
CA ILE A 34 4.31 -17.62 -16.97
C ILE A 34 5.30 -16.46 -16.84
N ILE A 35 6.30 -16.61 -15.99
CA ILE A 35 7.40 -15.66 -15.88
C ILE A 35 8.59 -16.26 -16.60
N SER A 36 9.06 -15.57 -17.64
CA SER A 36 10.22 -16.03 -18.42
C SER A 36 11.52 -15.73 -17.69
N GLN A 37 12.52 -16.58 -17.92
CA GLN A 37 13.89 -16.34 -17.46
C GLN A 37 14.46 -15.08 -18.10
N ILE A 38 14.01 -14.71 -19.30
CA ILE A 38 14.43 -13.50 -20.01
C ILE A 38 14.00 -12.24 -19.24
N VAL A 39 12.76 -12.20 -18.76
CA VAL A 39 12.24 -11.09 -17.94
C VAL A 39 12.99 -11.02 -16.62
N ILE A 40 13.27 -12.16 -15.98
CA ILE A 40 14.07 -12.23 -14.75
C ILE A 40 15.50 -11.70 -14.98
N ASP A 41 16.15 -12.13 -16.07
CA ASP A 41 17.51 -11.71 -16.42
C ASP A 41 17.57 -10.19 -16.70
N GLU A 42 16.54 -9.64 -17.36
CA GLU A 42 16.44 -8.20 -17.62
C GLU A 42 16.20 -7.38 -16.35
N LEU A 43 15.29 -7.82 -15.47
CA LEU A 43 15.05 -7.17 -14.19
C LEU A 43 16.30 -7.20 -13.31
N ASN A 44 17.02 -8.32 -13.26
CA ASN A 44 18.29 -8.42 -12.54
C ASN A 44 19.35 -7.46 -13.11
N TYR A 45 19.47 -7.37 -14.44
CA TYR A 45 20.37 -6.41 -15.07
C TYR A 45 20.02 -4.95 -14.69
N GLN A 46 18.74 -4.58 -14.71
CA GLN A 46 18.31 -3.24 -14.32
C GLN A 46 18.50 -2.95 -12.82
N LYS A 47 18.26 -3.94 -11.97
CA LYS A 47 18.50 -3.87 -10.52
C LYS A 47 19.98 -3.66 -10.22
N ASP A 48 20.85 -4.50 -10.79
CA ASP A 48 22.26 -4.58 -10.39
C ASP A 48 23.15 -3.58 -11.12
N LYS A 49 22.92 -3.35 -12.43
CA LYS A 49 23.75 -2.45 -13.23
C LYS A 49 23.24 -1.02 -13.31
N LYS A 50 21.91 -0.83 -13.30
CA LYS A 50 21.29 0.51 -13.38
C LYS A 50 20.82 1.06 -12.03
N LYS A 51 20.96 0.28 -10.94
CA LYS A 51 20.46 0.62 -9.60
C LYS A 51 18.99 1.06 -9.63
N ASN A 52 18.18 0.42 -10.49
CA ASN A 52 16.78 0.78 -10.65
C ASN A 52 15.95 0.17 -9.50
N ASN A 53 15.42 1.02 -8.63
CA ASN A 53 14.61 0.62 -7.49
C ASN A 53 13.31 -0.09 -7.92
N ASP A 54 12.70 0.27 -9.05
CA ASP A 54 11.47 -0.38 -9.51
C ASP A 54 11.73 -1.81 -10.00
N ALA A 55 12.91 -2.08 -10.57
CA ALA A 55 13.33 -3.44 -10.91
C ALA A 55 13.58 -4.31 -9.67
N TRP A 56 14.12 -3.71 -8.60
CA TRP A 56 14.25 -4.38 -7.31
C TRP A 56 12.88 -4.74 -6.73
N ILE A 57 11.92 -3.82 -6.75
CA ILE A 57 10.55 -4.08 -6.28
C ILE A 57 9.88 -5.18 -7.13
N ALA A 58 10.03 -5.13 -8.46
CA ALA A 58 9.47 -6.15 -9.36
C ALA A 58 10.05 -7.54 -9.06
N MET A 59 11.36 -7.65 -8.81
CA MET A 59 11.99 -8.91 -8.41
C MET A 59 11.49 -9.42 -7.06
N GLN A 60 11.31 -8.53 -6.08
CA GLN A 60 10.69 -8.92 -4.80
C GLN A 60 9.28 -9.46 -5.01
N LYS A 61 8.47 -8.80 -5.83
CA LYS A 61 7.11 -9.25 -6.14
C LYS A 61 7.10 -10.62 -6.79
N ILE A 62 8.01 -10.90 -7.73
CA ILE A 62 8.17 -12.23 -8.33
C ILE A 62 8.51 -13.27 -7.25
N GLU A 63 9.45 -12.95 -6.37
CA GLU A 63 9.88 -13.83 -5.29
C GLU A 63 8.76 -14.14 -4.30
N GLU A 64 7.91 -13.16 -3.99
CA GLU A 64 6.71 -13.32 -3.16
C GLU A 64 5.72 -14.31 -3.78
N VAL A 65 5.48 -14.19 -5.10
CA VAL A 65 4.42 -14.99 -5.75
C VAL A 65 4.91 -16.34 -6.28
N LYS A 66 6.23 -16.61 -6.36
CA LYS A 66 6.80 -17.77 -7.07
C LYS A 66 6.27 -19.14 -6.64
N ASN A 67 5.84 -19.27 -5.38
CA ASN A 67 5.31 -20.52 -4.82
C ASN A 67 3.81 -20.72 -5.09
N ASN A 68 3.14 -19.73 -5.68
CA ASN A 68 1.74 -19.83 -6.05
C ASN A 68 1.56 -20.90 -7.14
N LYS A 69 0.62 -21.82 -6.96
CA LYS A 69 0.32 -22.94 -7.89
C LYS A 69 -0.04 -22.47 -9.31
N LYS A 70 -0.42 -21.20 -9.49
CA LYS A 70 -0.70 -20.61 -10.80
C LYS A 70 0.55 -20.14 -11.55
N ILE A 71 1.71 -20.06 -10.91
CA ILE A 71 2.94 -19.57 -11.53
C ILE A 71 3.72 -20.68 -12.21
N ILE A 72 4.28 -20.35 -13.38
CA ILE A 72 5.22 -21.18 -14.11
C ILE A 72 6.47 -20.34 -14.35
N LEU A 73 7.56 -20.68 -13.67
CA LEU A 73 8.89 -20.15 -13.98
C LEU A 73 9.45 -20.93 -15.17
N SER A 74 9.59 -20.27 -16.32
CA SER A 74 10.07 -20.92 -17.54
C SER A 74 11.56 -20.69 -17.73
N ASN A 75 12.33 -21.76 -17.95
CA ASN A 75 13.72 -21.64 -18.38
C ASN A 75 13.80 -21.62 -19.91
N ASP A 76 13.94 -20.41 -20.47
CA ASP A 76 13.78 -20.15 -21.90
C ASP A 76 14.96 -19.40 -22.55
N ARG A 77 16.14 -19.45 -21.91
CA ARG A 77 17.39 -18.85 -22.43
C ARG A 77 17.81 -19.33 -23.82
N GLY A 78 17.39 -20.54 -24.22
CA GLY A 78 17.69 -21.14 -25.51
C GLY A 78 16.70 -20.83 -26.64
N LEU A 79 15.70 -19.97 -26.42
CA LEU A 79 14.72 -19.64 -27.47
C LEU A 79 15.32 -18.77 -28.58
N SER A 80 14.88 -19.03 -29.81
CA SER A 80 15.25 -18.26 -30.99
C SER A 80 14.58 -16.88 -30.99
N GLY A 81 15.37 -15.84 -31.27
CA GLY A 81 14.94 -14.44 -31.34
C GLY A 81 16.13 -13.50 -31.22
N LYS A 82 16.13 -12.39 -31.97
CA LYS A 82 17.21 -11.40 -31.92
C LYS A 82 17.03 -10.44 -30.73
N LYS A 83 15.78 -10.12 -30.40
CA LYS A 83 15.41 -9.26 -29.26
C LYS A 83 14.71 -10.07 -28.16
N ASN A 84 14.63 -9.50 -26.95
CA ASN A 84 13.91 -10.11 -25.83
C ASN A 84 12.43 -10.36 -26.18
N ASP A 85 11.78 -9.39 -26.84
CA ASP A 85 10.38 -9.49 -27.27
C ASP A 85 10.13 -10.70 -28.19
N ASP A 86 11.04 -10.96 -29.15
CA ASP A 86 10.94 -12.11 -30.06
C ASP A 86 10.95 -13.42 -29.29
N LYS A 87 11.79 -13.50 -28.26
CA LYS A 87 11.92 -14.70 -27.44
C LYS A 87 10.69 -14.91 -26.54
N ILE A 88 10.13 -13.83 -25.98
CA ILE A 88 8.85 -13.88 -25.24
C ILE A 88 7.72 -14.35 -26.18
N CYS A 89 7.70 -13.90 -27.44
CA CYS A 89 6.73 -14.37 -28.43
C CYS A 89 6.94 -15.85 -28.80
N SER A 90 8.18 -16.29 -28.97
CA SER A 90 8.52 -17.70 -29.17
C SER A 90 8.08 -18.57 -27.99
N LEU A 91 8.23 -18.07 -26.76
CA LEU A 91 7.75 -18.74 -25.56
C LEU A 91 6.23 -18.89 -25.58
N ALA A 92 5.51 -17.82 -25.90
CA ALA A 92 4.05 -17.85 -25.98
C ALA A 92 3.56 -18.84 -27.06
N LYS A 93 4.23 -18.90 -28.22
CA LYS A 93 3.96 -19.89 -29.29
C LYS A 93 4.22 -21.33 -28.85
N LYS A 94 5.20 -21.58 -27.98
CA LYS A 94 5.45 -22.91 -27.41
C LYS A 94 4.26 -23.38 -26.56
N TYR A 95 3.72 -22.50 -25.72
CA TYR A 95 2.56 -22.84 -24.88
C TYR A 95 1.23 -22.92 -25.66
N LEU A 96 1.10 -22.17 -26.77
CA LEU A 96 -0.05 -22.30 -27.68
C LEU A 96 -0.19 -23.72 -28.26
N LYS A 97 0.93 -24.39 -28.58
CA LYS A 97 0.93 -25.77 -29.11
C LYS A 97 0.36 -26.80 -28.13
N ASN A 98 0.27 -26.46 -26.84
CA ASN A 98 -0.30 -27.32 -25.81
C ASN A 98 -1.81 -27.07 -25.59
N ASN A 99 -2.52 -26.58 -26.60
CA ASN A 99 -3.95 -26.21 -26.55
C ASN A 99 -4.32 -25.16 -25.48
N HIS A 100 -3.36 -24.33 -25.06
CA HIS A 100 -3.64 -23.22 -24.16
C HIS A 100 -3.79 -21.93 -24.97
N ARG A 101 -4.76 -21.09 -24.62
CA ARG A 101 -4.79 -19.71 -25.10
C ARG A 101 -3.78 -18.91 -24.27
N VAL A 102 -2.81 -18.29 -24.93
CA VAL A 102 -1.72 -17.55 -24.27
C VAL A 102 -1.80 -16.10 -24.68
N PHE A 103 -1.72 -15.21 -23.69
CA PHE A 103 -1.63 -13.78 -23.88
C PHE A 103 -0.24 -13.28 -23.48
N ILE A 104 0.16 -12.15 -24.03
CA ILE A 104 1.34 -11.41 -23.58
C ILE A 104 0.85 -10.04 -23.13
N ILE A 105 1.27 -9.54 -21.96
CA ILE A 105 0.99 -8.16 -21.55
C ILE A 105 2.26 -7.32 -21.62
N HIS A 106 2.18 -6.14 -22.24
CA HIS A 106 3.31 -5.22 -22.44
C HIS A 106 2.89 -3.76 -22.17
N ASP A 107 3.84 -2.86 -21.89
CA ASP A 107 3.59 -1.40 -21.82
C ASP A 107 4.31 -0.61 -22.93
N ASP A 108 5.07 -1.29 -23.79
CA ASP A 108 5.81 -0.66 -24.90
C ASP A 108 4.97 -0.56 -26.19
N ILE A 109 4.91 0.64 -26.78
CA ILE A 109 4.25 0.89 -28.08
C ILE A 109 5.04 0.21 -29.22
N GLY A 110 6.36 0.01 -29.03
CA GLY A 110 7.26 -0.66 -29.97
C GLY A 110 7.33 -2.18 -29.82
N PHE A 111 6.63 -2.77 -28.83
CA PHE A 111 6.49 -4.23 -28.74
C PHE A 111 5.88 -4.69 -30.05
N SER A 112 6.67 -5.45 -30.83
CA SER A 112 6.33 -5.72 -32.22
C SER A 112 4.94 -6.33 -32.28
N ILE A 113 4.09 -5.79 -33.14
CA ILE A 113 2.69 -6.17 -33.47
C ILE A 113 2.54 -7.68 -33.84
N ASN A 114 3.59 -8.47 -33.72
CA ASN A 114 3.77 -9.83 -34.20
C ASN A 114 3.20 -10.93 -33.27
N TYR A 115 2.40 -10.60 -32.27
CA TYR A 115 1.66 -11.59 -31.47
C TYR A 115 0.18 -11.24 -31.34
N GLU A 116 -0.67 -12.09 -31.90
CA GLU A 116 -2.12 -11.87 -32.01
C GLU A 116 -2.82 -11.62 -30.67
N ASN A 117 -2.38 -12.26 -29.60
CA ASN A 117 -2.95 -12.13 -28.25
C ASN A 117 -2.10 -11.21 -27.34
N ALA A 118 -1.46 -10.19 -27.90
CA ALA A 118 -0.80 -9.15 -27.11
C ALA A 118 -1.83 -8.18 -26.50
N ILE A 119 -1.65 -7.83 -25.23
CA ILE A 119 -2.50 -6.92 -24.47
C ILE A 119 -1.64 -5.76 -23.99
N LEU A 120 -2.06 -4.54 -24.31
CA LEU A 120 -1.41 -3.36 -23.78
C LEU A 120 -1.85 -3.10 -22.34
N LEU A 121 -0.92 -2.78 -21.44
CA LEU A 121 -1.18 -2.61 -20.00
C LEU A 121 -2.30 -1.59 -19.73
N ARG A 122 -2.28 -0.43 -20.40
CA ARG A 122 -3.34 0.58 -20.25
C ARG A 122 -4.72 0.07 -20.65
N GLU A 123 -4.81 -0.78 -21.67
CA GLU A 123 -6.07 -1.38 -22.10
C GLU A 123 -6.54 -2.48 -21.15
N TYR A 124 -5.62 -3.31 -20.64
CA TYR A 124 -5.92 -4.33 -19.64
C TYR A 124 -6.49 -3.68 -18.38
N ILE A 125 -5.81 -2.67 -17.85
CA ILE A 125 -6.24 -1.93 -16.67
C ILE A 125 -7.58 -1.23 -16.93
N GLY A 126 -7.74 -0.59 -18.09
CA GLY A 126 -9.01 0.01 -18.50
C GLY A 126 -10.17 -1.00 -18.54
N LYS A 127 -9.97 -2.15 -19.19
CA LYS A 127 -10.98 -3.23 -19.27
C LYS A 127 -11.30 -3.81 -17.90
N ARG A 128 -10.30 -3.97 -17.03
CA ARG A 128 -10.48 -4.47 -15.66
C ARG A 128 -11.28 -3.48 -14.80
N LYS A 129 -11.00 -2.18 -14.90
CA LYS A 129 -11.82 -1.12 -14.29
C LYS A 129 -13.25 -1.12 -14.81
N CYS A 130 -13.45 -1.38 -16.11
CA CYS A 130 -14.79 -1.43 -16.70
C CYS A 130 -15.62 -2.65 -16.29
N ILE A 131 -14.97 -3.75 -15.90
CA ILE A 131 -15.66 -5.02 -15.59
C ILE A 131 -15.87 -5.21 -14.08
N ASN A 132 -15.02 -4.63 -13.24
CA ASN A 132 -15.22 -4.68 -11.80
C ASN A 132 -16.25 -3.62 -11.37
N LYS A 133 -17.54 -4.00 -11.36
CA LYS A 133 -18.66 -3.16 -10.87
C LYS A 133 -18.35 -2.52 -9.52
N ASN A 134 -17.59 -3.21 -8.66
CA ASN A 134 -17.22 -2.71 -7.35
C ASN A 134 -16.28 -1.51 -7.45
N ILE A 135 -15.26 -1.56 -8.32
CA ILE A 135 -14.32 -0.44 -8.51
C ILE A 135 -15.05 0.78 -9.10
N GLN A 136 -15.91 0.59 -10.10
CA GLN A 136 -16.68 1.71 -10.67
C GLN A 136 -17.60 2.35 -9.64
N TYR A 137 -18.30 1.53 -8.86
CA TYR A 137 -19.17 2.01 -7.80
C TYR A 137 -18.38 2.75 -6.72
N LEU A 138 -17.26 2.19 -6.25
CA LEU A 138 -16.40 2.84 -5.26
C LEU A 138 -15.81 4.15 -5.79
N GLN A 139 -15.42 4.21 -7.07
CA GLN A 139 -14.95 5.45 -7.71
C GLN A 139 -16.04 6.52 -7.80
N LYS A 140 -17.25 6.13 -8.20
CA LYS A 140 -18.42 7.03 -8.21
C LYS A 140 -18.76 7.50 -6.80
N LEU A 141 -18.78 6.59 -5.84
CA LEU A 141 -19.02 6.93 -4.44
C LEU A 141 -17.92 7.84 -3.91
N ASN A 142 -16.65 7.61 -4.26
CA ASN A 142 -15.51 8.44 -3.86
C ASN A 142 -15.65 9.90 -4.32
N SER A 143 -16.14 10.15 -5.53
CA SER A 143 -16.38 11.51 -6.04
C SER A 143 -17.71 12.13 -5.57
N THR A 144 -18.64 11.33 -5.03
CA THR A 144 -19.94 11.81 -4.59
C THR A 144 -19.88 12.44 -3.19
N PHE A 145 -20.45 13.64 -3.04
CA PHE A 145 -20.59 14.34 -1.76
C PHE A 145 -22.00 14.97 -1.68
N LEU A 146 -22.84 14.43 -0.80
CA LEU A 146 -24.22 14.88 -0.60
C LEU A 146 -24.36 15.59 0.75
N SER A 147 -25.32 16.51 0.82
CA SER A 147 -25.68 17.15 2.09
C SER A 147 -26.54 16.24 2.98
N ASN A 148 -27.23 15.28 2.36
CA ASN A 148 -28.07 14.29 3.01
C ASN A 148 -27.85 12.94 2.31
N TRP A 149 -27.65 11.88 3.10
CA TRP A 149 -27.40 10.52 2.64
C TRP A 149 -28.54 9.55 2.92
N ASN A 150 -29.66 10.00 3.51
CA ASN A 150 -30.77 9.14 3.93
C ASN A 150 -31.36 8.30 2.79
N ASP A 151 -31.43 8.87 1.58
CA ASP A 151 -32.00 8.19 0.39
C ASP A 151 -30.93 7.46 -0.42
N PHE A 152 -29.68 7.43 0.05
CA PHE A 152 -28.60 6.78 -0.67
C PHE A 152 -28.61 5.27 -0.42
N ASN A 153 -28.94 4.51 -1.46
CA ASN A 153 -28.96 3.05 -1.39
C ASN A 153 -27.54 2.48 -1.36
N VAL A 154 -27.16 1.92 -0.20
CA VAL A 154 -25.92 1.15 -0.04
C VAL A 154 -26.06 -0.18 -0.79
N VAL A 155 -25.05 -0.53 -1.57
CA VAL A 155 -24.94 -1.86 -2.19
C VAL A 155 -24.28 -2.81 -1.19
N GLN A 156 -24.96 -3.91 -0.84
CA GLN A 156 -24.54 -4.84 0.22
C GLN A 156 -23.36 -5.74 -0.18
N ASP A 157 -23.27 -6.15 -1.44
CA ASP A 157 -22.22 -7.07 -1.92
C ASP A 157 -20.89 -6.36 -2.29
N ILE A 158 -20.67 -5.16 -1.74
CA ILE A 158 -19.45 -4.36 -1.96
C ILE A 158 -18.57 -4.39 -0.72
N ASN A 159 -17.30 -4.74 -0.92
CA ASN A 159 -16.27 -4.46 0.07
C ASN A 159 -15.85 -2.99 -0.01
N TYR A 160 -16.23 -2.17 0.97
CA TYR A 160 -15.92 -0.74 1.01
C TYR A 160 -14.48 -0.43 1.48
N ASP A 161 -13.76 -1.45 1.96
CA ASP A 161 -12.38 -1.36 2.42
C ASP A 161 -11.35 -1.71 1.33
N GLU A 162 -11.83 -1.94 0.09
CA GLU A 162 -10.97 -2.11 -1.08
C GLU A 162 -10.08 -0.89 -1.31
N TYR A 163 -8.84 -1.15 -1.72
CA TYR A 163 -7.91 -0.10 -2.08
C TYR A 163 -8.30 0.55 -3.41
N LEU A 164 -8.36 1.87 -3.40
CA LEU A 164 -8.48 2.69 -4.59
C LEU A 164 -7.10 2.79 -5.30
N GLU A 165 -7.08 3.39 -6.48
CA GLU A 165 -5.88 3.45 -7.33
C GLU A 165 -4.69 4.17 -6.69
N ASP A 166 -4.95 5.04 -5.73
CA ASP A 166 -3.96 5.78 -4.95
C ASP A 166 -3.47 5.03 -3.70
N GLY A 167 -4.00 3.83 -3.44
CA GLY A 167 -3.69 3.00 -2.28
C GLY A 167 -4.47 3.37 -1.01
N ASN A 168 -5.40 4.33 -1.07
CA ASN A 168 -6.26 4.66 0.07
C ASN A 168 -7.55 3.82 0.04
N THR A 169 -8.16 3.63 1.20
CA THR A 169 -9.56 3.20 1.27
C THR A 169 -10.50 4.38 0.97
N LEU A 170 -11.77 4.09 0.73
CA LEU A 170 -12.80 5.12 0.58
C LEU A 170 -12.91 6.03 1.82
N LEU A 171 -12.77 5.44 3.01
CA LEU A 171 -12.77 6.16 4.28
C LEU A 171 -11.60 7.17 4.36
N ILE A 172 -10.39 6.74 4.01
CA ILE A 172 -9.20 7.60 4.00
C ILE A 172 -9.34 8.72 2.97
N ASN A 173 -9.81 8.41 1.76
CA ASN A 173 -10.04 9.45 0.75
C ASN A 173 -11.13 10.46 1.15
N CYS A 174 -12.16 10.01 1.87
CA CYS A 174 -13.15 10.91 2.45
C CYS A 174 -12.51 11.89 3.45
N ILE A 175 -11.65 11.40 4.35
CA ILE A 175 -10.94 12.22 5.35
C ILE A 175 -10.04 13.26 4.67
N ARG A 176 -9.27 12.84 3.67
CA ARG A 176 -8.31 13.68 2.93
C ARG A 176 -8.97 14.64 1.94
N SER A 177 -10.26 14.47 1.68
CA SER A 177 -11.03 15.39 0.83
C SER A 177 -11.05 16.81 1.39
N LYS A 178 -11.01 17.78 0.50
CA LYS A 178 -11.22 19.21 0.82
C LYS A 178 -12.69 19.63 0.76
N ASN A 179 -13.59 18.71 0.41
CA ASN A 179 -15.01 19.00 0.31
C ASN A 179 -15.61 19.29 1.70
N LEU A 180 -16.38 20.37 1.82
CA LEU A 180 -17.01 20.77 3.08
C LEU A 180 -18.01 19.72 3.60
N LYS A 181 -18.62 18.96 2.69
CA LYS A 181 -19.60 17.90 2.99
C LYS A 181 -18.97 16.55 3.35
N LYS A 182 -17.66 16.54 3.63
CA LYS A 182 -16.95 15.30 3.93
C LYS A 182 -17.37 14.69 5.26
N TYR A 183 -17.89 15.47 6.21
CA TYR A 183 -18.28 14.94 7.52
C TYR A 183 -19.59 14.16 7.44
N GLU A 184 -20.52 14.61 6.60
CA GLU A 184 -21.78 13.93 6.28
C GLU A 184 -21.47 12.61 5.60
N LYS A 185 -20.57 12.63 4.61
CA LYS A 185 -20.09 11.42 3.96
C LYS A 185 -19.35 10.49 4.93
N LEU A 186 -18.48 11.03 5.79
CA LEU A 186 -17.74 10.25 6.78
C LEU A 186 -18.71 9.50 7.69
N ARG A 187 -19.73 10.17 8.24
CA ARG A 187 -20.76 9.54 9.06
C ARG A 187 -21.56 8.50 8.28
N PHE A 188 -21.89 8.77 7.02
CA PHE A 188 -22.56 7.81 6.16
C PHE A 188 -21.73 6.52 5.99
N LEU A 189 -20.44 6.64 5.67
CA LEU A 189 -19.56 5.49 5.49
C LEU A 189 -19.46 4.65 6.76
N ILE A 190 -19.26 5.30 7.91
CA ILE A 190 -19.14 4.64 9.21
C ILE A 190 -20.43 3.89 9.57
N ASN A 191 -21.59 4.54 9.40
CA ASN A 191 -22.85 4.00 9.90
C ASN A 191 -23.52 2.99 8.95
N PHE A 192 -23.27 3.09 7.64
CA PHE A 192 -24.05 2.35 6.65
C PHE A 192 -23.20 1.49 5.70
N CYS A 193 -21.88 1.72 5.60
CA CYS A 193 -21.03 0.97 4.67
C CYS A 193 -20.15 -0.10 5.33
N ASN A 194 -20.32 -0.37 6.64
CA ASN A 194 -19.53 -1.35 7.40
C ASN A 194 -18.02 -1.26 7.15
N VAL A 195 -17.50 -0.03 7.10
CA VAL A 195 -16.08 0.23 6.84
C VAL A 195 -15.24 -0.11 8.07
N ASP A 196 -14.07 -0.69 7.84
CA ASP A 196 -13.08 -0.89 8.88
C ASP A 196 -12.35 0.44 9.19
N LEU A 197 -12.62 0.97 10.39
CA LEU A 197 -12.03 2.22 10.88
C LEU A 197 -10.52 2.16 11.10
N ASN A 198 -9.95 0.96 11.10
CA ASN A 198 -8.55 0.68 11.37
C ASN A 198 -7.79 0.22 10.11
N LYS A 199 -8.49 0.05 8.98
CA LYS A 199 -7.90 -0.38 7.72
C LYS A 199 -6.85 0.62 7.27
N THR A 200 -5.61 0.17 7.19
CA THR A 200 -4.49 1.01 6.79
C THR A 200 -4.51 1.28 5.30
N ASP A 201 -3.94 2.40 4.87
CA ASP A 201 -3.57 2.59 3.46
C ASP A 201 -2.59 1.49 2.98
N SER A 202 -2.46 1.32 1.67
CA SER A 202 -1.46 0.45 1.01
C SER A 202 -0.32 1.25 0.37
N SER A 203 -0.13 2.49 0.81
CA SER A 203 0.93 3.39 0.38
C SER A 203 2.25 3.09 1.12
N LYS A 204 3.18 4.05 1.13
CA LYS A 204 4.53 3.88 1.69
C LYS A 204 4.55 3.60 3.20
N TYR A 205 3.61 4.16 3.95
CA TYR A 205 3.67 4.18 5.42
C TYR A 205 2.56 3.37 6.11
N PHE A 206 1.62 2.81 5.34
CA PHE A 206 0.52 1.97 5.82
C PHE A 206 -0.24 2.59 7.00
N LEU A 207 -0.59 3.86 6.88
CA LEU A 207 -1.17 4.63 7.97
C LEU A 207 -2.65 4.30 8.17
N THR A 208 -3.09 4.40 9.42
CA THR A 208 -4.50 4.27 9.79
C THR A 208 -5.30 5.52 9.42
N PRO A 209 -6.65 5.43 9.33
CA PRO A 209 -7.51 6.60 9.13
C PRO A 209 -7.29 7.69 10.19
N LEU A 210 -7.12 7.31 11.46
CA LEU A 210 -6.76 8.24 12.55
C LEU A 210 -5.44 8.98 12.26
N SER A 211 -4.42 8.26 11.79
CA SER A 211 -3.12 8.84 11.46
C SER A 211 -3.22 9.85 10.32
N HIS A 212 -4.07 9.60 9.31
CA HIS A 212 -4.34 10.58 8.26
C HIS A 212 -5.02 11.84 8.79
N CYS A 213 -5.98 11.73 9.72
CA CYS A 213 -6.57 12.90 10.37
C CYS A 213 -5.51 13.76 11.05
N ILE A 214 -4.57 13.15 11.77
CA ILE A 214 -3.48 13.84 12.48
C ILE A 214 -2.54 14.56 11.49
N GLN A 215 -2.15 13.87 10.41
CA GLN A 215 -1.26 14.44 9.38
C GLN A 215 -1.84 15.71 8.77
N ILE A 216 -3.13 15.69 8.42
CA ILE A 216 -3.82 16.82 7.79
C ILE A 216 -4.41 17.80 8.81
N ASN A 217 -4.20 17.57 10.11
CA ASN A 217 -4.74 18.38 11.22
C ASN A 217 -6.27 18.47 11.25
N ASP A 218 -6.98 17.40 10.88
CA ASP A 218 -8.43 17.32 10.91
C ASP A 218 -8.92 16.71 12.23
N TYR A 219 -9.03 17.56 13.25
CA TYR A 219 -9.44 17.14 14.59
C TYR A 219 -10.90 16.66 14.65
N LYS A 220 -11.76 17.17 13.76
CA LYS A 220 -13.18 16.81 13.73
C LYS A 220 -13.37 15.38 13.21
N SER A 221 -12.74 15.03 12.08
CA SER A 221 -12.77 13.64 11.59
C SER A 221 -12.13 12.67 12.59
N PHE A 222 -11.05 13.10 13.26
CA PHE A 222 -10.40 12.32 14.31
C PHE A 222 -11.33 11.99 15.48
N CYS A 223 -12.07 12.98 16.00
CA CYS A 223 -13.05 12.74 17.07
C CYS A 223 -14.18 11.81 16.61
N ILE A 224 -14.71 12.01 15.40
CA ILE A 224 -15.76 11.16 14.83
C ILE A 224 -15.30 9.69 14.79
N LEU A 225 -14.08 9.42 14.34
CA LEU A 225 -13.55 8.05 14.29
C LEU A 225 -13.42 7.42 15.69
N LEU A 226 -12.88 8.17 16.65
CA LEU A 226 -12.74 7.68 18.04
C LEU A 226 -14.10 7.42 18.70
N GLU A 227 -15.07 8.30 18.50
CA GLU A 227 -16.45 8.14 19.00
C GLU A 227 -17.14 6.87 18.45
N ASN A 228 -16.70 6.39 17.28
CA ASN A 228 -17.22 5.18 16.63
C ASN A 228 -16.31 3.96 16.83
N GLY A 229 -15.36 4.01 17.78
CA GLY A 229 -14.58 2.83 18.18
C GLY A 229 -13.33 2.56 17.34
N ALA A 230 -12.80 3.55 16.63
CA ALA A 230 -11.48 3.41 16.01
C ALA A 230 -10.39 3.13 17.08
N ASP A 231 -9.51 2.17 16.81
CA ASP A 231 -8.44 1.77 17.73
C ASP A 231 -7.32 2.82 17.71
N TYR A 232 -7.23 3.60 18.79
CA TYR A 232 -6.21 4.62 18.99
C TYR A 232 -4.79 4.06 19.23
N ASN A 233 -4.67 2.75 19.45
CA ASN A 233 -3.39 2.04 19.60
C ASN A 233 -2.98 1.27 18.34
N LYS A 234 -3.85 1.16 17.31
CA LYS A 234 -3.51 0.49 16.04
C LYS A 234 -2.33 1.17 15.36
N GLY A 235 -1.21 0.46 15.30
CA GLY A 235 -0.02 0.89 14.56
C GLY A 235 -0.18 0.70 13.05
N SER A 236 0.61 1.44 12.27
CA SER A 236 0.74 1.22 10.83
C SER A 236 1.25 -0.19 10.54
N ILE A 237 0.62 -0.91 9.61
CA ILE A 237 1.03 -2.26 9.24
C ILE A 237 0.65 -2.55 7.80
N ASN A 238 1.51 -3.24 7.07
CA ASN A 238 1.15 -3.71 5.74
C ASN A 238 0.15 -4.88 5.82
N GLU A 239 -1.12 -4.59 5.59
CA GLU A 239 -2.19 -5.61 5.61
C GLU A 239 -2.31 -6.39 4.29
N THR A 240 -1.48 -6.10 3.29
CA THR A 240 -1.52 -6.79 1.99
C THR A 240 -0.66 -8.04 1.93
N HIS A 241 0.23 -8.27 2.92
CA HIS A 241 1.16 -9.41 2.95
C HIS A 241 1.30 -9.97 4.37
N ILE A 242 0.69 -11.13 4.62
CA ILE A 242 0.67 -11.78 5.95
C ILE A 242 2.02 -12.44 6.29
N ASP A 243 2.87 -12.73 5.30
CA ASP A 243 4.13 -13.48 5.47
C ASP A 243 5.42 -12.61 5.45
N TYR A 244 5.32 -11.29 5.67
CA TYR A 244 6.41 -10.34 5.41
C TYR A 244 7.23 -9.90 6.66
N ILE A 245 8.52 -9.62 6.45
CA ILE A 245 9.46 -9.06 7.45
C ILE A 245 9.22 -7.55 7.57
N ARG A 246 8.73 -7.08 8.72
CA ARG A 246 8.42 -5.66 9.03
C ARG A 246 9.13 -4.61 8.16
N CYS A 247 8.37 -3.84 7.38
CA CYS A 247 8.88 -2.73 6.59
C CYS A 247 9.47 -1.64 7.49
N ARG A 248 10.46 -0.90 6.97
CA ARG A 248 11.00 0.29 7.65
C ARG A 248 9.87 1.31 7.86
N ASN A 249 9.67 1.75 9.11
CA ASN A 249 8.60 2.64 9.58
C ASN A 249 7.19 2.03 9.76
N GLU A 250 7.03 0.70 9.75
CA GLU A 250 5.80 0.09 10.30
C GLU A 250 5.71 0.29 11.82
N GLY A 251 4.53 0.10 12.39
CA GLY A 251 4.26 0.20 13.82
C GLY A 251 4.08 1.62 14.34
N ASN A 252 3.98 2.63 13.47
CA ASN A 252 3.70 4.00 13.92
C ASN A 252 2.25 4.09 14.41
N THR A 253 2.08 4.35 15.71
CA THR A 253 0.76 4.55 16.33
C THR A 253 0.24 5.97 16.09
N PRO A 254 -1.07 6.24 16.22
CA PRO A 254 -1.63 7.59 16.18
C PRO A 254 -0.88 8.56 17.10
N LEU A 255 -0.52 8.13 18.32
CA LEU A 255 0.24 8.96 19.25
C LEU A 255 1.64 9.33 18.72
N MET A 256 2.36 8.38 18.12
CA MET A 256 3.65 8.67 17.48
C MET A 256 3.53 9.69 16.35
N ILE A 257 2.49 9.56 15.51
CA ILE A 257 2.24 10.50 14.42
C ILE A 257 1.91 11.90 14.98
N ALA A 258 1.11 11.99 16.03
CA ALA A 258 0.78 13.26 16.69
C ALA A 258 2.03 13.94 17.28
N CYS A 259 2.89 13.18 17.96
CA CYS A 259 4.17 13.64 18.48
C CYS A 259 5.11 14.13 17.37
N TRP A 260 5.25 13.34 16.29
CA TRP A 260 6.09 13.69 15.14
C TRP A 260 5.67 15.00 14.46
N HIS A 261 4.37 15.26 14.38
CA HIS A 261 3.82 16.48 13.78
C HIS A 261 3.63 17.63 14.77
N GLY A 262 3.95 17.45 16.05
CA GLY A 262 3.76 18.48 17.08
C GLY A 262 2.30 18.83 17.34
N ARG A 263 1.37 17.89 17.13
CA ARG A 263 -0.08 18.12 17.20
C ARG A 263 -0.60 17.99 18.62
N LYS A 264 -0.34 18.99 19.47
CA LYS A 264 -0.66 18.98 20.90
C LYS A 264 -2.09 18.53 21.23
N GLN A 265 -3.10 19.11 20.57
CA GLN A 265 -4.51 18.77 20.81
C GLN A 265 -4.83 17.27 20.58
N PHE A 266 -4.15 16.64 19.62
CA PHE A 266 -4.32 15.21 19.35
C PHE A 266 -3.59 14.36 20.39
N VAL A 267 -2.37 14.78 20.80
CA VAL A 267 -1.62 14.13 21.88
C VAL A 267 -2.43 14.13 23.17
N GLU A 268 -2.98 15.28 23.57
CA GLU A 268 -3.80 15.41 24.79
C GLU A 268 -5.04 14.52 24.73
N LYS A 269 -5.75 14.51 23.59
CA LYS A 269 -6.92 13.65 23.41
C LYS A 269 -6.56 12.16 23.50
N LEU A 270 -5.48 11.73 22.86
CA LEU A 270 -5.01 10.34 22.92
C LEU A 270 -4.56 9.95 24.32
N CYS A 271 -3.81 10.82 24.99
CA CYS A 271 -3.32 10.60 26.35
C CYS A 271 -4.42 10.61 27.41
N SER A 272 -5.62 11.10 27.09
CA SER A 272 -6.80 11.00 27.96
C SER A 272 -7.34 9.57 28.13
N TYR A 273 -7.01 8.65 27.21
CA TYR A 273 -7.41 7.25 27.32
C TYR A 273 -6.49 6.48 28.26
N LYS A 274 -7.08 5.79 29.24
CA LYS A 274 -6.32 5.12 30.31
C LYS A 274 -5.38 4.03 29.78
N ASP A 275 -5.67 3.39 28.67
CA ASP A 275 -4.92 2.27 28.07
C ASP A 275 -4.13 2.69 26.81
N ILE A 276 -3.92 3.99 26.60
CA ILE A 276 -3.04 4.49 25.54
C ILE A 276 -1.61 3.92 25.68
N GLY A 277 -1.08 3.40 24.58
CA GLY A 277 0.27 2.85 24.48
C GLY A 277 1.34 3.94 24.42
N LEU A 278 1.79 4.42 25.58
CA LEU A 278 2.83 5.47 25.69
C LEU A 278 4.23 5.00 25.26
N ASN A 279 4.49 3.69 25.34
CA ASN A 279 5.82 3.09 25.21
C ASN A 279 5.96 2.13 24.03
N GLN A 280 4.95 2.02 23.16
CA GLN A 280 5.06 1.15 21.99
C GLN A 280 6.22 1.60 21.11
N GLN A 281 6.87 0.66 20.42
CA GLN A 281 7.97 0.94 19.50
C GLN A 281 7.58 0.61 18.07
N ASP A 282 7.87 1.54 17.16
CA ASP A 282 7.79 1.30 15.72
C ASP A 282 8.95 0.39 15.25
N SER A 283 8.98 0.06 13.96
CA SER A 283 10.03 -0.74 13.33
C SER A 283 11.40 -0.05 13.28
N ASN A 284 11.57 1.17 13.79
CA ASN A 284 12.89 1.76 14.04
C ASN A 284 13.26 1.74 15.53
N GLY A 285 12.39 1.20 16.39
CA GLY A 285 12.52 1.27 17.84
C GLY A 285 12.05 2.60 18.42
N PHE A 286 11.36 3.46 17.66
CA PHE A 286 10.98 4.77 18.16
C PHE A 286 9.68 4.68 18.96
N THR A 287 9.69 5.28 20.14
CA THR A 287 8.50 5.53 20.97
C THR A 287 7.90 6.91 20.67
N PRO A 288 6.66 7.21 21.11
CA PRO A 288 6.13 8.57 21.08
C PRO A 288 7.07 9.63 21.67
N LEU A 289 7.72 9.33 22.81
CA LEU A 289 8.68 10.23 23.44
C LEU A 289 9.91 10.47 22.57
N ILE A 290 10.45 9.42 21.92
CA ILE A 290 11.54 9.56 20.94
C ILE A 290 11.10 10.41 19.74
N LYS A 291 9.85 10.29 19.26
CA LYS A 291 9.32 11.13 18.17
C LYS A 291 9.28 12.62 18.57
N CYS A 292 8.87 12.95 19.80
CA CYS A 292 8.94 14.33 20.32
C CYS A 292 10.40 14.83 20.33
N ALA A 293 11.31 14.00 20.84
CA ALA A 293 12.72 14.34 20.97
C ALA A 293 13.41 14.56 19.62
N TRP A 294 13.19 13.66 18.66
CA TRP A 294 13.71 13.78 17.29
C TRP A 294 13.29 15.09 16.63
N LYS A 295 12.07 15.54 16.92
CA LYS A 295 11.50 16.79 16.41
C LYS A 295 11.85 18.02 17.26
N LYS A 296 12.65 17.85 18.31
CA LYS A 296 13.02 18.88 19.29
C LYS A 296 11.82 19.60 19.90
N ASN A 297 10.68 18.89 20.02
CA ASN A 297 9.48 19.43 20.62
C ASN A 297 9.52 19.22 22.14
N LYS A 298 10.16 20.16 22.84
CA LYS A 298 10.34 20.12 24.29
C LYS A 298 9.01 20.11 25.06
N GLU A 299 8.02 20.87 24.60
CA GLU A 299 6.71 20.96 25.25
C GLU A 299 6.00 19.59 25.28
N LEU A 300 5.91 18.90 24.14
CA LEU A 300 5.28 17.58 24.10
C LEU A 300 6.13 16.50 24.77
N TYR A 301 7.45 16.65 24.72
CA TYR A 301 8.36 15.78 25.45
C TYR A 301 8.09 15.84 26.95
N GLU A 302 8.05 17.03 27.53
CA GLU A 302 7.75 17.25 28.95
C GLU A 302 6.33 16.82 29.29
N TYR A 303 5.35 17.11 28.44
CA TYR A 303 3.96 16.67 28.62
C TYR A 303 3.86 15.14 28.76
N LEU A 304 4.51 14.36 27.87
CA LEU A 304 4.48 12.90 27.96
C LEU A 304 5.16 12.38 29.22
N LEU A 305 6.21 13.05 29.73
CA LEU A 305 6.88 12.67 30.97
C LEU A 305 6.03 12.93 32.23
N THR A 306 4.95 13.72 32.14
CA THR A 306 4.01 13.87 33.26
C THR A 306 3.20 12.61 33.55
N PHE A 307 3.14 11.66 32.61
CA PHE A 307 2.45 10.39 32.79
C PHE A 307 3.39 9.37 33.46
N PRO A 308 3.05 8.82 34.64
CA PRO A 308 3.94 7.90 35.38
C PRO A 308 4.31 6.61 34.64
N ARG A 309 3.55 6.25 33.60
CA ARG A 309 3.78 5.05 32.79
C ARG A 309 4.70 5.30 31.60
N THR A 310 5.10 6.54 31.33
CA THR A 310 6.03 6.87 30.25
C THR A 310 7.44 6.46 30.64
N ASP A 311 8.08 5.62 29.82
CA ASP A 311 9.46 5.20 30.03
C ASP A 311 10.43 6.02 29.17
N ALA A 312 11.25 6.85 29.82
CA ALA A 312 12.23 7.72 29.17
C ALA A 312 13.50 6.98 28.70
N TYR A 313 13.72 5.74 29.17
CA TYR A 313 14.94 4.98 28.96
C TYR A 313 14.85 3.95 27.84
N ILE A 314 13.68 3.81 27.21
CA ILE A 314 13.53 2.97 26.00
C ILE A 314 14.47 3.49 24.91
N ARG A 315 15.17 2.54 24.27
CA ARG A 315 16.16 2.82 23.25
C ARG A 315 15.68 2.40 21.87
N ASP A 316 16.02 3.21 20.87
CA ASP A 316 15.80 2.85 19.48
C ASP A 316 16.78 1.76 18.99
N ARG A 317 16.69 1.41 17.70
CA ARG A 317 17.59 0.42 17.09
C ARG A 317 19.06 0.85 17.04
N ASN A 318 19.36 2.13 17.23
CA ASN A 318 20.71 2.67 17.30
C ASN A 318 21.18 2.82 18.75
N ASN A 319 20.44 2.26 19.72
CA ASN A 319 20.73 2.30 21.15
C ASN A 319 20.62 3.71 21.78
N HIS A 320 19.88 4.63 21.15
CA HIS A 320 19.67 5.99 21.63
C HIS A 320 18.34 6.13 22.39
N THR A 321 18.38 6.81 23.53
CA THR A 321 17.17 7.18 24.32
C THR A 321 16.53 8.45 23.76
N ALA A 322 15.33 8.79 24.25
CA ALA A 322 14.70 10.05 23.90
C ALA A 322 15.55 11.28 24.33
N GLU A 323 16.21 11.23 25.48
CA GLU A 323 17.12 12.31 25.92
C GLU A 323 18.33 12.48 24.99
N TRP A 324 18.90 11.38 24.48
CA TRP A 324 19.97 11.43 23.50
C TRP A 324 19.52 12.22 22.25
N TRP A 325 18.32 11.92 21.74
CA TRP A 325 17.72 12.64 20.61
C TRP A 325 17.36 14.09 20.91
N MET A 326 17.23 14.50 22.17
CA MET A 326 17.06 15.91 22.55
C MET A 326 18.38 16.69 22.47
N THR A 327 19.50 16.05 22.76
CA THR A 327 20.81 16.70 22.90
C THR A 327 21.69 16.63 21.64
N HIS A 328 21.49 15.60 20.80
CA HIS A 328 22.33 15.36 19.61
C HIS A 328 21.62 15.72 18.30
N THR A 329 22.39 15.93 17.24
CA THR A 329 21.88 16.27 15.90
C THR A 329 21.65 15.03 15.06
N GLN A 330 20.82 15.16 14.01
CA GLN A 330 20.54 14.05 13.09
C GLN A 330 21.77 13.64 12.28
N GLU A 331 22.73 14.55 12.08
CA GLU A 331 23.97 14.33 11.34
C GLU A 331 24.90 13.36 12.08
N GLU A 332 25.01 13.49 13.41
CA GLU A 332 25.79 12.59 14.27
C GLU A 332 25.25 11.15 14.27
N SER A 333 23.96 10.97 13.94
CA SER A 333 23.34 9.64 13.88
C SER A 333 23.51 8.90 12.56
N ASN A 334 23.79 9.60 11.46
CA ASN A 334 23.96 9.01 10.12
C ASN A 334 25.44 8.75 9.78
N GLY A 335 26.36 9.12 10.66
CA GLY A 335 27.80 8.94 10.48
C GLY A 335 28.31 7.63 11.03
N ARG A 336 27.92 6.48 10.44
CA ARG A 336 28.65 5.20 10.54
C ARG A 336 28.42 4.34 9.30
#